data_AF-A3BNW4-F1
#
_entry.id   AF-A3BNW4-F1
#
_cell.length_a   1.000
_cell.length_b   1.000
_cell.length_c   1.000
_cell.angle_alpha   90.00
_cell.angle_beta   90.00
_cell.angle_gamma   90.00
#
_symmetry.space_group_name_H-M   'P 1'
#
loop_
_entity.id
_entity.type
_entity.pdbx_description
1 polymer ?
#
loop_
_entity_poly.entity_id
_entity_poly.type
_entity_poly.pdbx_seq_one_letter_code
_entity_poly.pdbx_strand_id
1 'polypeptide(L)'
;MLPYATAHQPTPSPGPRLLPVAAAALLLASSYLALTRLPAAAPLAALVAPATARVDGDRDRDSCAGFYRGGSSGRRAASASVEEFGAVGDGVTSNTAAFRRAVAALEARAGGGGARLEVPPGRWVTGSFNLTSRFTLFLHHGAIILGSQDPEEWPLIAPLPSYGRGRERLGPRHISLIHGEGLDDVVITGNNGTIDGQGRIWWDLWWNRTLNHTRGHLIELVDSTNIMISNITLRNSPFWTVHPVYCRNVVIRNLTVLAPLNAPNTDGIDPDSSSEVCIEDCYIESGDDLVAVKSGWDQYGISVGKPSSNIIIQRVSGTTPTCSGVGFGSEMSGGISNVIIRDLHVWNSAQAVRIKTDVGRGGYITNITIENVRMEKVKVPIRFSRGADDHSDDKYDRSALPKISDVRIRDVVGVDLQRAPMLEAVHGAVYEGICFRNVSLTVIKRQDRWHCESVYGEAHDVLPAPCEEFRRNGSSSWCGHS
;
A
#
# COMPACT_ATOMS: atom_id res chain seq x y z
N MET A 1 27.58 50.14 -33.67
CA MET A 1 26.50 51.12 -33.53
C MET A 1 25.73 50.80 -32.26
N LEU A 2 25.85 51.67 -31.25
CA LEU A 2 24.85 51.87 -30.19
C LEU A 2 23.52 52.33 -30.85
N PRO A 3 22.33 52.15 -30.23
CA PRO A 3 22.06 52.72 -28.91
C PRO A 3 21.09 52.01 -27.93
N TYR A 4 21.41 52.26 -26.66
CA TYR A 4 20.59 52.64 -25.49
C TYR A 4 19.42 51.80 -24.95
N ALA A 5 19.58 51.49 -23.67
CA ALA A 5 18.61 51.07 -22.68
C ALA A 5 17.65 52.20 -22.24
N THR A 6 16.48 51.82 -21.75
CA THR A 6 15.78 52.54 -20.66
C THR A 6 15.17 51.54 -19.68
N ALA A 7 15.41 51.82 -18.40
CA ALA A 7 14.98 51.05 -17.24
C ALA A 7 13.57 51.47 -16.80
N HIS A 8 12.72 50.51 -16.42
CA HIS A 8 11.44 50.77 -15.74
C HIS A 8 11.56 50.46 -14.24
N GLN A 9 11.24 51.46 -13.42
CA GLN A 9 11.09 51.39 -11.97
C GLN A 9 9.82 50.62 -11.57
N PRO A 10 9.82 49.93 -10.40
CA PRO A 10 8.63 49.29 -9.84
C PRO A 10 7.77 50.28 -9.04
N THR A 11 6.45 50.21 -9.25
CA THR A 11 5.42 50.94 -8.49
C THR A 11 5.19 50.32 -7.10
N PRO A 12 5.02 51.12 -6.03
CA PRO A 12 4.84 50.61 -4.67
C PRO A 12 3.41 50.15 -4.38
N SER A 13 3.30 49.09 -3.58
CA SER A 13 2.08 48.51 -3.02
C SER A 13 1.46 49.39 -1.92
N PRO A 14 0.12 49.43 -1.78
CA PRO A 14 -0.51 50.13 -0.66
C PRO A 14 -0.49 49.25 0.61
N GLY A 15 0.06 49.80 1.69
CA GLY A 15 0.09 49.18 3.02
C GLY A 15 -1.27 49.09 3.72
N PRO A 16 -1.38 48.31 4.80
CA PRO A 16 -2.64 48.05 5.49
C PRO A 16 -3.06 49.26 6.35
N ARG A 17 -4.32 49.66 6.22
CA ARG A 17 -4.93 50.68 7.09
C ARG A 17 -5.37 50.04 8.41
N LEU A 18 -4.77 50.49 9.50
CA LEU A 18 -5.26 50.35 10.87
C LEU A 18 -6.49 51.26 11.06
N LEU A 19 -7.56 50.71 11.66
CA LEU A 19 -8.66 51.49 12.25
C LEU A 19 -8.88 51.03 13.71
N PRO A 20 -9.26 51.96 14.60
CA PRO A 20 -9.02 51.82 16.04
C PRO A 20 -10.15 51.13 16.80
N VAL A 21 -9.78 50.53 17.92
CA VAL A 21 -10.65 50.10 19.01
C VAL A 21 -10.99 51.31 19.89
N ALA A 22 -12.28 51.60 20.11
CA ALA A 22 -12.82 51.98 21.43
C ALA A 22 -14.32 52.30 21.42
N ALA A 23 -15.02 51.65 22.36
CA ALA A 23 -16.14 52.14 23.18
C ALA A 23 -17.52 52.44 22.57
N ALA A 24 -18.51 51.63 22.96
CA ALA A 24 -19.65 52.12 23.74
C ALA A 24 -20.44 50.93 24.32
N ALA A 25 -20.53 50.90 25.64
CA ALA A 25 -21.41 50.04 26.41
C ALA A 25 -22.78 50.69 26.62
N LEU A 26 -23.78 49.82 26.88
CA LEU A 26 -25.04 50.05 27.60
C LEU A 26 -26.27 50.58 26.84
N LEU A 27 -27.41 50.03 27.32
CA LEU A 27 -28.84 50.26 27.02
C LEU A 27 -29.44 49.23 26.05
N LEU A 28 -30.45 48.41 26.36
CA LEU A 28 -31.35 48.28 27.51
C LEU A 28 -31.94 46.86 27.47
N ALA A 29 -32.07 46.24 28.63
CA ALA A 29 -32.84 45.03 28.84
C ALA A 29 -34.35 45.36 28.84
N SER A 30 -35.14 44.66 28.04
CA SER A 30 -36.56 44.40 28.30
C SER A 30 -37.19 43.57 27.19
N SER A 31 -37.26 42.24 27.39
CA SER A 31 -38.42 41.40 27.02
C SER A 31 -38.06 39.92 27.20
N TYR A 32 -37.95 39.50 28.47
CA TYR A 32 -38.16 38.11 28.86
C TYR A 32 -39.66 37.91 29.07
N LEU A 33 -40.16 36.71 28.76
CA LEU A 33 -41.54 36.21 28.87
C LEU A 33 -42.47 36.44 27.67
N ALA A 34 -42.42 35.51 26.73
CA ALA A 34 -43.61 34.80 26.25
C ALA A 34 -43.19 33.58 25.41
N LEU A 35 -44.00 32.52 25.46
CA LEU A 35 -43.95 31.30 24.63
C LEU A 35 -43.09 30.13 25.15
N THR A 36 -43.40 29.69 26.35
CA THR A 36 -43.48 28.25 26.63
C THR A 36 -44.71 27.68 25.93
N ARG A 37 -44.51 26.80 24.94
CA ARG A 37 -45.35 25.64 24.53
C ARG A 37 -45.18 25.34 23.05
N LEU A 38 -44.15 24.54 22.71
CA LEU A 38 -44.14 23.67 21.53
C LEU A 38 -43.42 22.37 21.93
N PRO A 39 -43.82 21.21 21.37
CA PRO A 39 -43.54 19.89 21.93
C PRO A 39 -42.07 19.50 21.73
N ALA A 40 -41.57 18.69 22.67
CA ALA A 40 -40.23 18.13 22.66
C ALA A 40 -39.88 17.52 21.29
N ALA A 41 -38.84 18.06 20.66
CA ALA A 41 -38.13 17.36 19.60
C ALA A 41 -37.52 16.09 20.21
N ALA A 42 -38.00 14.93 19.78
CA ALA A 42 -37.35 13.66 20.06
C ALA A 42 -35.90 13.73 19.55
N PRO A 43 -34.90 13.25 20.32
CA PRO A 43 -33.55 13.20 19.83
C PRO A 43 -33.50 12.18 18.69
N LEU A 44 -32.87 12.57 17.58
CA LEU A 44 -32.56 11.71 16.43
C LEU A 44 -31.45 10.70 16.77
N ALA A 45 -31.60 10.00 17.91
CA ALA A 45 -30.65 9.01 18.43
C ALA A 45 -31.11 7.56 18.19
N ALA A 46 -32.04 7.35 17.26
CA ALA A 46 -32.57 6.02 16.92
C ALA A 46 -32.44 5.77 15.40
N LEU A 47 -31.21 5.56 14.94
CA LEU A 47 -30.92 4.87 13.67
C LEU A 47 -29.52 4.24 13.58
N VAL A 48 -28.76 4.21 14.69
CA VAL A 48 -27.61 3.32 14.82
C VAL A 48 -28.07 2.11 15.61
N ALA A 49 -28.64 1.13 14.92
CA ALA A 49 -28.75 -0.21 15.49
C ALA A 49 -27.31 -0.68 15.77
N PRO A 50 -26.98 -1.14 16.99
CA PRO A 50 -25.71 -1.79 17.21
C PRO A 50 -25.72 -3.05 16.33
N ALA A 51 -24.74 -3.18 15.45
CA ALA A 51 -24.50 -4.42 14.76
C ALA A 51 -24.30 -5.49 15.84
N THR A 52 -25.30 -6.34 16.05
CA THR A 52 -25.17 -7.53 16.87
C THR A 52 -24.01 -8.31 16.28
N ALA A 53 -22.91 -8.40 17.02
CA ALA A 53 -21.79 -9.25 16.69
C ALA A 53 -22.34 -10.66 16.45
N ARG A 54 -22.36 -11.09 15.18
CA ARG A 54 -22.54 -12.50 14.86
C ARG A 54 -21.35 -13.22 15.47
N VAL A 55 -21.66 -14.13 16.40
CA VAL A 55 -20.70 -15.02 17.03
C VAL A 55 -19.92 -15.77 15.94
N ASP A 56 -18.59 -15.76 16.11
CA ASP A 56 -17.56 -16.28 15.23
C ASP A 56 -17.79 -17.75 14.82
N GLY A 57 -18.28 -17.95 13.59
CA GLY A 57 -18.27 -19.25 12.90
C GLY A 57 -18.00 -19.15 11.39
N ASP A 58 -18.13 -17.95 10.80
CA ASP A 58 -17.99 -17.71 9.36
C ASP A 58 -16.60 -17.15 8.98
N ARG A 59 -15.88 -16.53 9.93
CA ARG A 59 -14.55 -15.92 9.67
C ARG A 59 -13.47 -16.95 9.32
N ASP A 60 -13.58 -18.19 9.82
CA ASP A 60 -12.57 -19.24 9.57
C ASP A 60 -12.71 -19.90 8.19
N ARG A 61 -13.88 -19.84 7.55
CA ARG A 61 -14.08 -20.44 6.22
C ARG A 61 -13.44 -19.63 5.09
N ASP A 62 -13.25 -18.34 5.33
CA ASP A 62 -12.74 -17.38 4.36
C ASP A 62 -11.32 -16.87 4.70
N SER A 63 -10.63 -17.49 5.66
CA SER A 63 -9.29 -17.05 6.08
C SER A 63 -8.18 -17.50 5.13
N CYS A 64 -7.19 -16.62 4.94
CA CYS A 64 -5.92 -16.91 4.28
C CYS A 64 -5.10 -18.00 4.99
N ALA A 65 -5.37 -18.32 6.25
CA ALA A 65 -4.59 -19.31 7.01
C ALA A 65 -4.53 -20.68 6.32
N GLY A 66 -5.60 -21.08 5.62
CA GLY A 66 -5.66 -22.34 4.87
C GLY A 66 -4.82 -22.37 3.58
N PHE A 67 -4.32 -21.23 3.11
CA PHE A 67 -3.49 -21.14 1.90
C PHE A 67 -2.05 -21.58 2.18
N TYR A 68 -1.54 -21.30 3.39
CA TYR A 68 -0.17 -21.68 3.72
C TYR A 68 -0.05 -23.20 3.86
N ARG A 69 0.79 -23.79 3.00
CA ARG A 69 1.04 -25.24 2.93
C ARG A 69 2.39 -25.65 3.51
N GLY A 70 3.14 -24.70 4.10
CA GLY A 70 4.41 -25.00 4.77
C GLY A 70 4.19 -25.86 6.01
N GLY A 71 5.20 -26.68 6.35
CA GLY A 71 5.09 -27.87 7.20
C GLY A 71 4.10 -27.78 8.37
N SER A 72 3.10 -28.65 8.34
CA SER A 72 1.91 -28.77 9.20
C SER A 72 2.11 -28.96 10.71
N SER A 73 3.30 -28.70 11.27
CA SER A 73 3.57 -28.88 12.71
C SER A 73 3.99 -27.62 13.46
N GLY A 74 4.35 -26.53 12.79
CA GLY A 74 4.90 -25.32 13.44
C GLY A 74 6.19 -25.57 14.26
N ARG A 75 6.72 -26.81 14.26
CA ARG A 75 7.85 -27.23 15.08
C ARG A 75 9.05 -27.44 14.18
N ARG A 76 9.96 -26.48 14.22
CA ARG A 76 11.28 -26.55 13.57
C ARG A 76 12.18 -27.49 14.36
N ALA A 77 13.04 -28.25 13.67
CA ALA A 77 13.93 -29.23 14.29
C ALA A 77 15.01 -28.60 15.18
N ALA A 78 15.48 -27.41 14.82
CA ALA A 78 16.40 -26.61 15.63
C ALA A 78 15.75 -25.29 16.06
N SER A 79 16.00 -24.85 17.29
CA SER A 79 15.60 -23.54 17.77
C SER A 79 16.61 -22.99 18.77
N ALA A 80 16.82 -21.67 18.77
CA ALA A 80 17.70 -20.96 19.70
C ALA A 80 17.33 -19.47 19.77
N SER A 81 17.66 -18.82 20.89
CA SER A 81 17.63 -17.36 21.03
C SER A 81 18.78 -16.72 20.28
N VAL A 82 18.56 -15.53 19.71
CA VAL A 82 19.63 -14.73 19.10
C VAL A 82 20.75 -14.38 20.10
N GLU A 83 20.45 -14.34 21.40
CA GLU A 83 21.42 -14.10 22.48
C GLU A 83 22.49 -15.20 22.57
N GLU A 84 22.13 -16.45 22.24
CA GLU A 84 23.06 -17.59 22.23
C GLU A 84 24.18 -17.43 21.20
N PHE A 85 24.01 -16.48 20.27
CA PHE A 85 24.97 -16.16 19.21
C PHE A 85 25.69 -14.83 19.47
N GLY A 86 25.58 -14.30 20.70
CA GLY A 86 26.28 -13.11 21.17
C GLY A 86 25.59 -11.79 20.81
N ALA A 87 24.28 -11.82 20.54
CA ALA A 87 23.50 -10.59 20.38
C ALA A 87 23.24 -9.90 21.73
N VAL A 88 23.18 -8.57 21.71
CA VAL A 88 22.91 -7.70 22.86
C VAL A 88 21.73 -6.80 22.53
N GLY A 89 20.65 -6.93 23.30
CA GLY A 89 19.37 -6.25 23.10
C GLY A 89 19.28 -4.85 23.70
N ASP A 90 20.38 -4.08 23.71
CA ASP A 90 20.51 -2.76 24.35
C ASP A 90 20.04 -1.58 23.48
N GLY A 91 19.74 -1.82 22.20
CA GLY A 91 19.34 -0.81 21.23
C GLY A 91 20.50 0.04 20.68
N VAL A 92 21.74 -0.36 20.91
CA VAL A 92 22.96 0.35 20.47
C VAL A 92 23.95 -0.60 19.79
N THR A 93 24.16 -1.79 20.35
CA THR A 93 25.11 -2.77 19.83
C THR A 93 24.64 -3.31 18.47
N SER A 94 25.50 -3.26 17.45
CA SER A 94 25.23 -3.90 16.15
C SER A 94 25.27 -5.42 16.30
N ASN A 95 24.13 -6.05 16.04
CA ASN A 95 23.90 -7.48 16.14
C ASN A 95 24.02 -8.20 14.79
N THR A 96 24.42 -7.50 13.72
CA THR A 96 24.46 -8.03 12.35
C THR A 96 25.24 -9.32 12.24
N ALA A 97 26.43 -9.37 12.87
CA ALA A 97 27.22 -10.58 12.91
C ALA A 97 26.55 -11.69 13.74
N ALA A 98 25.84 -11.35 14.81
CA ALA A 98 25.13 -12.31 15.67
C ALA A 98 23.92 -12.93 14.94
N PHE A 99 23.08 -12.12 14.27
CA PHE A 99 21.97 -12.61 13.44
C PHE A 99 22.46 -13.52 12.32
N ARG A 100 23.51 -13.12 11.58
CA ARG A 100 24.10 -13.94 10.50
C ARG A 100 24.66 -15.27 11.03
N ARG A 101 25.35 -15.26 12.18
CA ARG A 101 25.80 -16.49 12.85
C ARG A 101 24.64 -17.37 13.30
N ALA A 102 23.58 -16.77 13.86
CA ALA A 102 22.42 -17.48 14.35
C ALA A 102 21.72 -18.25 13.22
N VAL A 103 21.46 -17.59 12.09
CA VAL A 103 20.85 -18.24 10.91
C VAL A 103 21.70 -19.41 10.43
N ALA A 104 22.99 -19.19 10.19
CA ALA A 104 23.89 -20.23 9.67
C ALA A 104 24.02 -21.44 10.63
N ALA A 105 24.16 -21.17 11.93
CA ALA A 105 24.28 -22.23 12.93
C ALA A 105 22.98 -23.02 13.10
N LEU A 106 21.82 -22.36 13.06
CA LEU A 106 20.53 -23.03 13.16
C LEU A 106 20.21 -23.86 11.93
N GLU A 107 20.53 -23.38 10.74
CA GLU A 107 20.40 -24.15 9.50
C GLU A 107 21.23 -25.44 9.57
N ALA A 108 22.50 -25.34 10.00
CA ALA A 108 23.37 -26.51 10.17
C ALA A 108 22.81 -27.50 11.22
N ARG A 109 22.28 -27.00 12.34
CA ARG A 109 21.68 -27.83 13.41
C ARG A 109 20.37 -28.49 12.97
N ALA A 110 19.63 -27.87 12.07
CA ALA A 110 18.30 -28.33 11.67
C ALA A 110 18.32 -29.63 10.84
N GLY A 111 19.43 -29.93 10.14
CA GLY A 111 19.57 -31.16 9.35
C GLY A 111 18.45 -31.35 8.31
N GLY A 112 17.89 -30.25 7.79
CA GLY A 112 16.75 -30.27 6.87
C GLY A 112 15.37 -30.22 7.54
N GLY A 113 15.24 -30.43 8.85
CA GLY A 113 13.96 -30.33 9.59
C GLY A 113 13.51 -28.90 9.93
N GLY A 114 14.22 -27.90 9.42
CA GLY A 114 13.94 -26.48 9.61
C GLY A 114 14.44 -25.88 10.93
N ALA A 115 14.57 -24.56 10.94
CA ALA A 115 15.19 -23.79 12.00
C ALA A 115 14.25 -22.68 12.51
N ARG A 116 14.28 -22.40 13.82
CA ARG A 116 13.56 -21.27 14.43
C ARG A 116 14.51 -20.37 15.22
N LEU A 117 14.62 -19.11 14.80
CA LEU A 117 15.33 -18.08 15.56
C LEU A 117 14.34 -17.29 16.41
N GLU A 118 14.53 -17.35 17.73
CA GLU A 118 13.76 -16.58 18.69
C GLU A 118 14.44 -15.22 18.93
N VAL A 119 13.68 -14.13 18.82
CA VAL A 119 14.13 -12.78 19.17
C VAL A 119 13.40 -12.36 20.44
N PRO A 120 14.05 -12.40 21.62
CA PRO A 120 13.42 -12.12 22.90
C PRO A 120 13.15 -10.62 23.10
N PRO A 121 12.43 -10.24 24.18
CA PRO A 121 12.21 -8.85 24.52
C PRO A 121 13.53 -8.08 24.61
N GLY A 122 13.61 -6.92 23.95
CA GLY A 122 14.86 -6.18 23.80
C GLY A 122 14.87 -5.34 22.53
N ARG A 123 15.93 -4.54 22.37
CA ARG A 123 16.13 -3.68 21.21
C ARG A 123 17.38 -4.15 20.44
N TRP A 124 17.20 -4.67 19.25
CA TRP A 124 18.22 -5.41 18.52
C TRP A 124 18.62 -4.64 17.26
N VAL A 125 19.63 -3.77 17.34
CA VAL A 125 20.16 -3.08 16.16
C VAL A 125 20.85 -4.09 15.25
N THR A 126 20.50 -4.12 13.97
CA THR A 126 21.12 -4.98 12.96
C THR A 126 20.94 -4.34 11.59
N GLY A 127 21.93 -4.46 10.72
CA GLY A 127 21.75 -4.37 9.28
C GLY A 127 21.29 -5.70 8.70
N SER A 128 21.53 -5.87 7.41
CA SER A 128 20.86 -6.91 6.64
C SER A 128 21.32 -8.32 6.96
N PHE A 129 20.36 -9.25 7.03
CA PHE A 129 20.61 -10.68 7.14
C PHE A 129 19.63 -11.48 6.26
N ASN A 130 20.13 -12.60 5.73
CA ASN A 130 19.36 -13.47 4.84
C ASN A 130 18.74 -14.61 5.63
N LEU A 131 17.50 -14.94 5.31
CA LEU A 131 16.81 -16.14 5.78
C LEU A 131 17.18 -17.35 4.89
N THR A 132 16.84 -18.54 5.37
CA THR A 132 17.03 -19.81 4.64
C THR A 132 15.70 -20.56 4.53
N SER A 133 15.66 -21.66 3.76
CA SER A 133 14.45 -22.48 3.63
C SER A 133 14.10 -23.22 4.92
N ARG A 134 12.80 -23.47 5.13
CA ARG A 134 12.25 -24.08 6.37
C ARG A 134 12.65 -23.29 7.61
N PHE A 135 12.62 -21.97 7.52
CA PHE A 135 13.05 -21.07 8.59
C PHE A 135 11.86 -20.36 9.23
N THR A 136 11.92 -20.17 10.54
CA THR A 136 10.99 -19.36 11.30
C THR A 136 11.76 -18.27 12.04
N LEU A 137 11.53 -17.01 11.69
CA LEU A 137 11.93 -15.88 12.51
C LEU A 137 10.76 -15.54 13.44
N PHE A 138 10.97 -15.67 14.74
CA PHE A 138 9.91 -15.46 15.74
C PHE A 138 10.26 -14.30 16.67
N LEU A 139 9.43 -13.26 16.66
CA LEU A 139 9.62 -12.07 17.51
C LEU A 139 8.69 -12.14 18.73
N HIS A 140 9.28 -12.26 19.91
CA HIS A 140 8.50 -12.23 21.15
C HIS A 140 7.87 -10.85 21.39
N HIS A 141 6.83 -10.82 22.22
CA HIS A 141 6.25 -9.56 22.69
C HIS A 141 7.32 -8.70 23.35
N GLY A 142 7.46 -7.44 22.93
CA GLY A 142 8.50 -6.53 23.42
C GLY A 142 9.87 -6.66 22.73
N ALA A 143 10.01 -7.58 21.77
CA ALA A 143 11.16 -7.60 20.87
C ALA A 143 11.03 -6.48 19.83
N ILE A 144 12.11 -5.73 19.62
CA ILE A 144 12.20 -4.69 18.60
C ILE A 144 13.49 -4.89 17.80
N ILE A 145 13.39 -5.40 16.57
CA ILE A 145 14.50 -5.36 15.62
C ILE A 145 14.59 -3.92 15.09
N LEU A 146 15.78 -3.34 15.15
CA LEU A 146 16.07 -1.98 14.71
C LEU A 146 17.00 -2.05 13.49
N GLY A 147 16.55 -1.51 12.35
CA GLY A 147 17.38 -1.40 11.15
C GLY A 147 18.56 -0.46 11.41
N SER A 148 19.78 -0.95 11.15
CA SER A 148 21.00 -0.15 11.33
C SER A 148 20.92 1.15 10.53
N GLN A 149 21.36 2.24 11.15
CA GLN A 149 21.46 3.55 10.49
C GLN A 149 22.78 3.72 9.72
N ASP A 150 23.66 2.72 9.76
CA ASP A 150 24.88 2.68 8.93
C ASP A 150 24.56 2.07 7.55
N PRO A 151 24.62 2.85 6.45
CA PRO A 151 24.36 2.34 5.10
C PRO A 151 25.26 1.17 4.67
N GLU A 152 26.47 1.05 5.24
CA GLU A 152 27.39 -0.04 4.91
C GLU A 152 26.91 -1.40 5.44
N GLU A 153 26.02 -1.41 6.43
CA GLU A 153 25.39 -2.65 6.90
C GLU A 153 24.22 -3.12 6.00
N TRP A 154 23.91 -2.37 4.94
CA TRP A 154 22.91 -2.67 3.92
C TRP A 154 23.62 -2.85 2.56
N PRO A 155 24.33 -3.96 2.34
CA PRO A 155 25.18 -4.11 1.15
C PRO A 155 24.39 -3.96 -0.16
N LEU A 156 25.09 -3.48 -1.19
CA LEU A 156 24.51 -3.30 -2.51
C LEU A 156 24.32 -4.63 -3.23
N ILE A 157 23.16 -4.80 -3.85
CA ILE A 157 22.81 -5.94 -4.70
C ILE A 157 22.33 -5.45 -6.07
N ALA A 158 22.28 -6.38 -7.02
CA ALA A 158 21.77 -6.10 -8.35
C ALA A 158 20.31 -5.61 -8.30
N PRO A 159 19.90 -4.76 -9.25
CA PRO A 159 18.49 -4.43 -9.41
C PRO A 159 17.68 -5.66 -9.81
N LEU A 160 16.37 -5.60 -9.59
CA LEU A 160 15.47 -6.67 -10.02
C LEU A 160 15.48 -6.77 -11.56
N PRO A 161 15.56 -7.99 -12.13
CA PRO A 161 15.54 -8.17 -13.57
C PRO A 161 14.33 -7.53 -14.25
N SER A 162 13.16 -7.55 -13.60
CA SER A 162 11.92 -6.95 -14.10
C SER A 162 11.88 -5.42 -14.04
N TYR A 163 12.89 -4.77 -13.45
CA TYR A 163 13.01 -3.30 -13.37
C TYR A 163 14.19 -2.75 -14.17
N GLY A 164 15.20 -3.59 -14.45
CA GLY A 164 16.42 -3.22 -15.21
C GLY A 164 17.42 -2.31 -14.46
N ARG A 165 16.96 -1.61 -13.42
CA ARG A 165 17.75 -0.66 -12.60
C ARG A 165 17.13 -0.53 -11.21
N GLY A 166 17.85 0.16 -10.31
CA GLY A 166 17.24 0.64 -9.08
C GLY A 166 16.03 1.54 -9.34
N ARG A 167 14.97 1.37 -8.54
CA ARG A 167 13.69 2.08 -8.71
C ARG A 167 13.84 3.60 -8.60
N GLU A 168 14.72 4.05 -7.72
CA GLU A 168 14.92 5.48 -7.41
C GLU A 168 16.18 6.06 -8.06
N ARG A 169 17.18 5.21 -8.29
CA ARG A 169 18.50 5.59 -8.79
C ARG A 169 19.00 4.55 -9.78
N LEU A 170 19.75 5.03 -10.77
CA LEU A 170 20.46 4.16 -11.70
C LEU A 170 21.50 3.30 -10.95
N GLY A 171 21.72 2.08 -11.46
CA GLY A 171 22.68 1.14 -10.89
C GLY A 171 22.09 0.22 -9.82
N PRO A 172 22.91 -0.25 -8.85
CA PRO A 172 22.48 -1.21 -7.83
C PRO A 172 21.55 -0.59 -6.79
N ARG A 173 21.04 -1.42 -5.89
CA ARG A 173 20.19 -1.04 -4.77
C ARG A 173 20.73 -1.61 -3.46
N HIS A 174 20.41 -0.98 -2.33
CA HIS A 174 20.62 -1.61 -1.04
C HIS A 174 19.72 -2.84 -0.90
N ILE A 175 20.25 -3.93 -0.33
CA ILE A 175 19.47 -5.11 0.06
C ILE A 175 18.42 -4.74 1.13
N SER A 176 17.40 -5.56 1.35
CA SER A 176 16.44 -5.36 2.44
C SER A 176 17.03 -5.66 3.83
N LEU A 177 16.37 -5.23 4.91
CA LEU A 177 16.81 -5.55 6.27
C LEU A 177 16.73 -7.06 6.53
N ILE A 178 15.57 -7.62 6.18
CA ILE A 178 15.33 -9.06 6.18
C ILE A 178 15.17 -9.47 4.73
N HIS A 179 16.08 -10.32 4.26
CA HIS A 179 16.14 -10.74 2.87
C HIS A 179 16.03 -12.26 2.74
N GLY A 180 15.63 -12.74 1.57
CA GLY A 180 15.67 -14.15 1.21
C GLY A 180 15.46 -14.31 -0.28
N GLU A 181 16.19 -15.24 -0.90
CA GLU A 181 16.09 -15.54 -2.32
C GLU A 181 16.07 -17.05 -2.55
N GLY A 182 15.16 -17.54 -3.41
CA GLY A 182 15.06 -18.96 -3.73
C GLY A 182 14.60 -19.85 -2.56
N LEU A 183 13.84 -19.29 -1.61
CA LEU A 183 13.47 -19.98 -0.37
C LEU A 183 12.18 -20.80 -0.52
N ASP A 184 12.07 -21.87 0.25
CA ASP A 184 10.85 -22.64 0.44
C ASP A 184 10.54 -22.74 1.94
N ASP A 185 9.27 -22.52 2.31
CA ASP A 185 8.78 -22.64 3.68
C ASP A 185 9.43 -21.64 4.66
N VAL A 186 9.06 -20.37 4.52
CA VAL A 186 9.56 -19.27 5.37
C VAL A 186 8.42 -18.70 6.20
N VAL A 187 8.66 -18.56 7.51
CA VAL A 187 7.70 -17.97 8.45
C VAL A 187 8.38 -16.79 9.17
N ILE A 188 7.79 -15.61 9.07
CA ILE A 188 8.14 -14.45 9.89
C ILE A 188 6.93 -14.16 10.78
N THR A 189 7.04 -14.44 12.07
CA THR A 189 5.90 -14.28 12.98
C THR A 189 6.31 -13.88 14.39
N GLY A 190 5.37 -13.81 15.32
CA GLY A 190 5.64 -13.43 16.69
C GLY A 190 4.41 -13.27 17.55
N ASN A 191 4.64 -12.73 18.75
CA ASN A 191 3.59 -12.30 19.67
C ASN A 191 3.48 -10.77 19.62
N ASN A 192 3.26 -10.22 18.43
CA ASN A 192 3.26 -8.77 18.18
C ASN A 192 4.61 -8.09 18.49
N GLY A 193 5.72 -8.77 18.19
CA GLY A 193 7.04 -8.13 18.15
C GLY A 193 7.15 -7.12 16.99
N THR A 194 8.13 -6.23 17.06
CA THR A 194 8.29 -5.12 16.11
C THR A 194 9.56 -5.24 15.27
N ILE A 195 9.46 -4.92 13.98
CA ILE A 195 10.60 -4.62 13.11
C ILE A 195 10.50 -3.14 12.72
N ASP A 196 11.45 -2.33 13.17
CA ASP A 196 11.51 -0.90 12.92
C ASP A 196 12.73 -0.59 12.05
N GLY A 197 12.50 -0.19 10.80
CA GLY A 197 13.56 0.06 9.83
C GLY A 197 14.38 1.33 10.08
N GLN A 198 14.02 2.14 11.09
CA GLN A 198 14.66 3.42 11.38
C GLN A 198 14.81 4.34 10.15
N GLY A 199 13.81 4.32 9.27
CA GLY A 199 13.84 4.86 7.91
C GLY A 199 14.18 6.35 7.75
N ARG A 200 14.15 7.14 8.84
CA ARG A 200 14.35 8.61 8.78
C ARG A 200 15.62 9.03 8.06
N ILE A 201 16.75 8.38 8.32
CA ILE A 201 18.01 8.70 7.64
C ILE A 201 17.89 8.55 6.12
N TRP A 202 17.19 7.50 5.67
CA TRP A 202 16.97 7.22 4.26
C TRP A 202 16.00 8.22 3.62
N TRP A 203 14.96 8.63 4.35
CA TRP A 203 14.02 9.65 3.89
C TRP A 203 14.66 11.03 3.80
N ASP A 204 15.52 11.39 4.77
CA ASP A 204 16.30 12.64 4.75
C ASP A 204 17.22 12.68 3.52
N LEU A 205 17.89 11.57 3.18
CA LEU A 205 18.66 11.46 1.94
C LEU A 205 17.79 11.58 0.68
N TRP A 206 16.56 11.04 0.71
CA TRP A 206 15.61 11.13 -0.39
C TRP A 206 15.15 12.57 -0.63
N TRP A 207 14.67 13.25 0.43
CA TRP A 207 14.18 14.63 0.36
C TRP A 207 15.28 15.60 -0.05
N ASN A 208 16.50 15.38 0.44
CA ASN A 208 17.67 16.18 0.07
C ASN A 208 18.26 15.82 -1.30
N ARG A 209 17.71 14.81 -1.98
CA ARG A 209 18.17 14.31 -3.28
C ARG A 209 19.64 13.84 -3.28
N THR A 210 20.12 13.34 -2.14
CA THR A 210 21.50 12.87 -1.95
C THR A 210 21.64 11.35 -1.89
N LEU A 211 20.56 10.60 -2.18
CA LEU A 211 20.66 9.14 -2.36
C LEU A 211 21.57 8.78 -3.54
N ASN A 212 22.61 7.99 -3.27
CA ASN A 212 23.51 7.43 -4.27
C ASN A 212 22.90 6.18 -4.95
N HIS A 213 22.22 5.34 -4.17
CA HIS A 213 21.60 4.09 -4.61
C HIS A 213 20.13 4.03 -4.17
N THR A 214 19.37 3.12 -4.79
CA THR A 214 17.97 2.88 -4.39
C THR A 214 17.95 2.29 -2.99
N ARG A 215 17.03 2.80 -2.15
CA ARG A 215 16.89 2.39 -0.74
C ARG A 215 16.46 0.92 -0.63
N GLY A 216 16.84 0.27 0.48
CA GLY A 216 16.46 -1.11 0.78
C GLY A 216 15.04 -1.21 1.33
N HIS A 217 14.38 -2.35 1.11
CA HIS A 217 13.07 -2.66 1.70
C HIS A 217 13.21 -3.08 3.18
N LEU A 218 12.10 -3.10 3.93
CA LEU A 218 12.12 -3.69 5.27
C LEU A 218 12.20 -5.22 5.19
N ILE A 219 11.27 -5.85 4.46
CA ILE A 219 11.25 -7.30 4.21
C ILE A 219 11.14 -7.52 2.71
N GLU A 220 12.05 -8.30 2.13
CA GLU A 220 11.98 -8.71 0.73
C GLU A 220 12.29 -10.19 0.60
N LEU A 221 11.40 -10.91 -0.07
CA LEU A 221 11.59 -12.31 -0.44
C LEU A 221 11.50 -12.42 -1.95
N VAL A 222 12.51 -13.00 -2.56
CA VAL A 222 12.71 -13.08 -4.00
C VAL A 222 12.60 -14.53 -4.44
N ASP A 223 11.85 -14.81 -5.51
CA ASP A 223 11.76 -16.13 -6.15
C ASP A 223 11.53 -17.29 -5.16
N SER A 224 10.66 -17.04 -4.18
CA SER A 224 10.45 -17.91 -3.02
C SER A 224 9.02 -18.46 -2.96
N THR A 225 8.83 -19.63 -2.37
CA THR A 225 7.54 -20.31 -2.26
C THR A 225 7.16 -20.65 -0.82
N ASN A 226 5.87 -20.75 -0.52
CA ASN A 226 5.33 -21.09 0.80
C ASN A 226 5.81 -20.13 1.90
N ILE A 227 5.29 -18.90 1.85
CA ILE A 227 5.67 -17.82 2.76
C ILE A 227 4.50 -17.51 3.71
N MET A 228 4.80 -17.30 4.99
CA MET A 228 3.89 -16.75 5.99
C MET A 228 4.53 -15.56 6.71
N ILE A 229 3.90 -14.39 6.64
CA ILE A 229 4.27 -13.21 7.43
C ILE A 229 3.08 -12.82 8.30
N SER A 230 3.18 -12.93 9.62
CA SER A 230 2.02 -12.69 10.48
C SER A 230 2.28 -12.26 11.91
N ASN A 231 1.30 -11.61 12.55
CA ASN A 231 1.31 -11.30 13.99
C ASN A 231 2.50 -10.44 14.45
N ILE A 232 2.90 -9.47 13.62
CA ILE A 232 4.02 -8.56 13.91
C ILE A 232 3.65 -7.12 13.54
N THR A 233 4.37 -6.18 14.14
CA THR A 233 4.31 -4.75 13.80
C THR A 233 5.53 -4.37 12.96
N LEU A 234 5.32 -3.67 11.85
CA LEU A 234 6.36 -3.14 10.97
C LEU A 234 6.34 -1.61 11.06
N ARG A 235 7.51 -0.99 11.24
CA ARG A 235 7.62 0.46 11.40
C ARG A 235 8.72 1.07 10.55
N ASN A 236 8.49 2.31 10.14
CA ASN A 236 9.52 3.20 9.59
C ASN A 236 10.41 2.53 8.54
N SER A 237 9.81 1.84 7.57
CA SER A 237 10.56 1.22 6.49
C SER A 237 11.40 2.27 5.74
N PRO A 238 12.66 1.98 5.36
CA PRO A 238 13.46 2.89 4.53
C PRO A 238 12.79 3.18 3.18
N PHE A 239 12.11 2.19 2.60
CA PHE A 239 11.42 2.21 1.30
C PHE A 239 10.15 1.34 1.39
N TRP A 240 9.82 0.51 0.40
CA TRP A 240 8.71 -0.45 0.51
C TRP A 240 8.86 -1.40 1.71
N THR A 241 7.75 -1.77 2.32
CA THR A 241 7.76 -2.46 3.62
C THR A 241 7.79 -3.98 3.46
N VAL A 242 6.84 -4.59 2.76
CA VAL A 242 6.78 -6.05 2.54
C VAL A 242 6.72 -6.34 1.05
N HIS A 243 7.83 -6.83 0.49
CA HIS A 243 7.99 -7.02 -0.95
C HIS A 243 8.25 -8.49 -1.32
N PRO A 244 7.21 -9.32 -1.46
CA PRO A 244 7.32 -10.61 -2.13
C PRO A 244 7.40 -10.39 -3.65
N VAL A 245 8.53 -10.75 -4.25
CA VAL A 245 8.77 -10.60 -5.69
C VAL A 245 9.10 -11.94 -6.34
N TYR A 246 8.39 -12.29 -7.42
CA TYR A 246 8.44 -13.62 -8.05
C TYR A 246 8.03 -14.78 -7.13
N CYS A 247 7.28 -14.49 -6.08
CA CYS A 247 6.91 -15.48 -5.08
C CYS A 247 5.65 -16.27 -5.46
N ARG A 248 5.50 -17.44 -4.86
CA ARG A 248 4.28 -18.26 -4.96
C ARG A 248 3.79 -18.73 -3.60
N ASN A 249 2.48 -18.79 -3.40
CA ASN A 249 1.86 -19.22 -2.15
C ASN A 249 2.31 -18.37 -0.95
N VAL A 250 1.86 -17.13 -0.91
CA VAL A 250 2.25 -16.13 0.09
C VAL A 250 1.04 -15.78 0.95
N VAL A 251 1.17 -15.94 2.26
CA VAL A 251 0.16 -15.49 3.23
C VAL A 251 0.72 -14.36 4.07
N ILE A 252 0.03 -13.24 4.08
CA ILE A 252 0.36 -12.06 4.89
C ILE A 252 -0.86 -11.73 5.74
N ARG A 253 -0.76 -11.86 7.07
CA ARG A 253 -1.95 -11.70 7.92
C ARG A 253 -1.69 -11.08 9.27
N ASN A 254 -2.68 -10.36 9.82
CA ASN A 254 -2.59 -9.78 11.16
C ASN A 254 -1.31 -8.92 11.33
N LEU A 255 -1.06 -8.06 10.35
CA LEU A 255 0.05 -7.11 10.38
C LEU A 255 -0.43 -5.72 10.79
N THR A 256 0.41 -5.02 11.54
CA THR A 256 0.29 -3.57 11.74
C THR A 256 1.49 -2.90 11.08
N VAL A 257 1.27 -2.09 10.05
CA VAL A 257 2.31 -1.36 9.32
C VAL A 257 2.17 0.14 9.61
N LEU A 258 3.22 0.78 10.11
CA LEU A 258 3.20 2.18 10.52
C LEU A 258 4.41 2.95 9.97
N ALA A 259 4.15 3.89 9.08
CA ALA A 259 5.12 4.89 8.65
C ALA A 259 4.53 6.30 8.82
N PRO A 260 5.36 7.34 9.04
CA PRO A 260 4.89 8.72 8.95
C PRO A 260 4.17 8.96 7.62
N LEU A 261 3.02 9.63 7.64
CA LEU A 261 2.15 9.81 6.47
C LEU A 261 2.75 10.68 5.35
N ASN A 262 3.93 11.24 5.57
CA ASN A 262 4.72 11.97 4.58
C ASN A 262 5.99 11.23 4.15
N ALA A 263 6.28 10.05 4.73
CA ALA A 263 7.48 9.27 4.41
C ALA A 263 7.44 8.82 2.93
N PRO A 264 8.53 9.01 2.18
CA PRO A 264 8.51 8.78 0.74
C PRO A 264 8.60 7.29 0.41
N ASN A 265 7.63 6.80 -0.36
CA ASN A 265 7.62 5.45 -0.94
C ASN A 265 7.67 4.34 0.12
N THR A 266 6.85 4.47 1.17
CA THR A 266 6.74 3.49 2.24
C THR A 266 5.54 2.56 2.05
N ASP A 267 5.30 2.12 0.82
CA ASP A 267 4.24 1.18 0.44
C ASP A 267 4.16 0.04 1.49
N GLY A 268 2.93 -0.32 1.87
CA GLY A 268 2.71 -1.27 2.96
C GLY A 268 3.02 -2.71 2.57
N ILE A 269 2.36 -3.21 1.53
CA ILE A 269 2.56 -4.57 1.00
C ILE A 269 2.56 -4.53 -0.52
N ASP A 270 3.59 -5.10 -1.14
CA ASP A 270 3.88 -5.01 -2.56
C ASP A 270 4.00 -6.39 -3.23
N PRO A 271 2.89 -7.09 -3.55
CA PRO A 271 2.98 -8.29 -4.36
C PRO A 271 3.44 -7.94 -5.78
N ASP A 272 4.69 -8.31 -6.11
CA ASP A 272 5.31 -8.00 -7.40
C ASP A 272 5.60 -9.29 -8.18
N SER A 273 5.02 -9.42 -9.38
CA SER A 273 5.16 -10.63 -10.21
C SER A 273 4.94 -11.94 -9.44
N SER A 274 4.02 -11.92 -8.46
CA SER A 274 3.82 -13.01 -7.50
C SER A 274 2.44 -13.65 -7.65
N SER A 275 2.32 -14.94 -7.31
CA SER A 275 1.09 -15.71 -7.50
C SER A 275 0.59 -16.42 -6.25
N GLU A 276 -0.73 -16.64 -6.16
CA GLU A 276 -1.36 -17.29 -5.00
C GLU A 276 -1.04 -16.52 -3.71
N VAL A 277 -1.40 -15.23 -3.70
CA VAL A 277 -1.12 -14.32 -2.59
C VAL A 277 -2.41 -14.03 -1.83
N CYS A 278 -2.37 -14.14 -0.51
CA CYS A 278 -3.51 -13.84 0.34
C CYS A 278 -3.09 -12.88 1.46
N ILE A 279 -3.64 -11.67 1.43
CA ILE A 279 -3.42 -10.60 2.39
C ILE A 279 -4.70 -10.42 3.21
N GLU A 280 -4.63 -10.60 4.53
CA GLU A 280 -5.80 -10.42 5.39
C GLU A 280 -5.55 -9.74 6.73
N ASP A 281 -6.58 -9.11 7.29
CA ASP A 281 -6.59 -8.62 8.67
C ASP A 281 -5.42 -7.66 8.97
N CYS A 282 -5.10 -6.77 8.03
CA CYS A 282 -3.98 -5.84 8.15
C CYS A 282 -4.44 -4.41 8.42
N TYR A 283 -3.74 -3.72 9.32
CA TYR A 283 -3.86 -2.28 9.55
C TYR A 283 -2.62 -1.57 9.02
N ILE A 284 -2.80 -0.55 8.17
CA ILE A 284 -1.69 0.10 7.46
C ILE A 284 -1.83 1.63 7.52
N GLU A 285 -0.78 2.29 8.01
CA GLU A 285 -0.55 3.72 7.86
C GLU A 285 0.70 3.93 7.02
N SER A 286 0.56 4.59 5.88
CA SER A 286 1.63 4.75 4.93
C SER A 286 1.69 6.15 4.34
N GLY A 287 2.91 6.60 4.04
CA GLY A 287 3.15 7.78 3.18
C GLY A 287 3.01 7.49 1.68
N ASP A 288 2.72 6.25 1.29
CA ASP A 288 2.41 5.80 -0.07
C ASP A 288 1.25 4.78 -0.06
N ASP A 289 1.14 3.85 -1.00
CA ASP A 289 0.04 2.89 -1.06
C ASP A 289 -0.05 1.98 0.19
N LEU A 290 -1.27 1.59 0.61
CA LEU A 290 -1.40 0.57 1.67
C LEU A 290 -1.04 -0.82 1.12
N VAL A 291 -1.60 -1.18 -0.04
CA VAL A 291 -1.22 -2.36 -0.82
C VAL A 291 -1.02 -1.95 -2.28
N ALA A 292 0.12 -2.31 -2.87
CA ALA A 292 0.45 -2.02 -4.27
C ALA A 292 0.74 -3.32 -5.04
N VAL A 293 -0.17 -3.73 -5.93
CA VAL A 293 0.06 -4.90 -6.78
C VAL A 293 0.87 -4.46 -8.00
N LYS A 294 2.02 -5.11 -8.22
CA LYS A 294 3.00 -4.79 -9.27
C LYS A 294 3.38 -6.03 -10.08
N SER A 295 4.05 -5.85 -11.21
CA SER A 295 4.62 -6.92 -12.03
C SER A 295 5.72 -6.43 -12.97
N GLY A 296 6.67 -5.66 -12.44
CA GLY A 296 7.79 -5.14 -13.21
C GLY A 296 7.48 -3.94 -14.11
N TRP A 297 8.54 -3.40 -14.72
CA TRP A 297 8.58 -2.07 -15.31
C TRP A 297 9.02 -2.08 -16.77
N ASP A 298 8.18 -1.52 -17.64
CA ASP A 298 8.38 -1.35 -19.07
C ASP A 298 8.88 -2.64 -19.78
N GLN A 299 9.85 -2.53 -20.69
CA GLN A 299 10.44 -3.63 -21.44
C GLN A 299 11.05 -4.72 -20.54
N TYR A 300 11.50 -4.35 -19.34
CA TYR A 300 12.09 -5.29 -18.39
C TYR A 300 11.00 -6.19 -17.80
N GLY A 301 9.90 -5.60 -17.35
CA GLY A 301 8.73 -6.35 -16.88
C GLY A 301 8.12 -7.21 -17.99
N ILE A 302 8.00 -6.67 -19.20
CA ILE A 302 7.54 -7.42 -20.38
C ILE A 302 8.46 -8.61 -20.68
N SER A 303 9.78 -8.41 -20.64
CA SER A 303 10.74 -9.49 -20.97
C SER A 303 10.78 -10.60 -19.93
N VAL A 304 10.63 -10.26 -18.64
CA VAL A 304 10.50 -11.25 -17.57
C VAL A 304 9.16 -11.99 -17.68
N GLY A 305 8.09 -11.30 -18.07
CA GLY A 305 6.81 -11.92 -18.42
C GLY A 305 6.12 -12.67 -17.27
N LYS A 306 6.43 -12.33 -16.01
CA LYS A 306 5.82 -12.91 -14.81
C LYS A 306 4.70 -11.99 -14.30
N PRO A 307 3.41 -12.38 -14.39
CA PRO A 307 2.33 -11.56 -13.88
C PRO A 307 2.18 -11.68 -12.36
N SER A 308 1.58 -10.67 -11.74
CA SER A 308 0.97 -10.83 -10.41
C SER A 308 -0.44 -11.39 -10.56
N SER A 309 -0.71 -12.56 -9.99
CA SER A 309 -1.99 -13.24 -10.24
C SER A 309 -2.55 -14.10 -9.11
N ASN A 310 -3.87 -14.26 -9.09
CA ASN A 310 -4.58 -15.02 -8.05
C ASN A 310 -4.29 -14.43 -6.66
N ILE A 311 -4.70 -13.18 -6.47
CA ILE A 311 -4.44 -12.41 -5.26
C ILE A 311 -5.75 -12.09 -4.55
N ILE A 312 -5.80 -12.33 -3.24
CA ILE A 312 -6.90 -11.92 -2.37
C ILE A 312 -6.37 -10.86 -1.40
N ILE A 313 -7.05 -9.73 -1.33
CA ILE A 313 -6.82 -8.64 -0.37
C ILE A 313 -8.12 -8.47 0.40
N GLN A 314 -8.13 -8.83 1.69
CA GLN A 314 -9.37 -8.82 2.46
C GLN A 314 -9.22 -8.27 3.86
N ARG A 315 -10.24 -7.56 4.36
CA ARG A 315 -10.25 -7.01 5.74
C ARG A 315 -9.00 -6.17 6.01
N VAL A 316 -8.64 -5.32 5.05
CA VAL A 316 -7.53 -4.37 5.15
C VAL A 316 -8.10 -3.01 5.49
N SER A 317 -7.47 -2.31 6.43
CA SER A 317 -7.89 -0.97 6.85
C SER A 317 -6.71 -0.02 7.01
N GLY A 318 -6.89 1.27 6.70
CA GLY A 318 -5.79 2.22 6.83
C GLY A 318 -6.00 3.62 6.25
N THR A 319 -4.93 4.41 6.32
CA THR A 319 -4.89 5.80 5.82
C THR A 319 -3.59 6.09 5.06
N THR A 320 -3.71 6.81 3.94
CA THR A 320 -2.61 7.28 3.10
C THR A 320 -2.96 8.60 2.40
N PRO A 321 -2.63 9.76 3.01
CA PRO A 321 -3.05 11.07 2.49
C PRO A 321 -2.52 11.42 1.10
N THR A 322 -1.51 10.70 0.63
CA THR A 322 -0.73 10.97 -0.59
C THR A 322 -1.06 9.99 -1.72
N CYS A 323 -1.46 8.75 -1.41
CA CYS A 323 -1.61 7.68 -2.41
C CYS A 323 -2.89 6.84 -2.20
N SER A 324 -2.82 5.53 -2.46
CA SER A 324 -4.00 4.68 -2.65
C SER A 324 -4.18 3.67 -1.52
N GLY A 325 -5.43 3.41 -1.13
CA GLY A 325 -5.77 2.26 -0.30
C GLY A 325 -5.24 0.96 -0.93
N VAL A 326 -5.73 0.64 -2.13
CA VAL A 326 -5.13 -0.39 -2.99
C VAL A 326 -4.76 0.21 -4.34
N GLY A 327 -3.50 0.08 -4.72
CA GLY A 327 -2.93 0.48 -5.99
C GLY A 327 -2.66 -0.72 -6.89
N PHE A 328 -2.95 -0.58 -8.18
CA PHE A 328 -2.47 -1.47 -9.23
C PHE A 328 -1.46 -0.70 -10.07
N GLY A 329 -0.22 -1.18 -10.14
CA GLY A 329 0.89 -0.52 -10.83
C GLY A 329 1.56 0.60 -10.01
N SER A 330 2.31 1.52 -10.64
CA SER A 330 2.42 1.68 -12.09
C SER A 330 3.29 0.65 -12.80
N GLU A 331 4.10 -0.10 -12.05
CA GLU A 331 4.93 -1.18 -12.57
C GLU A 331 4.06 -2.41 -12.77
N MET A 332 3.40 -2.52 -13.93
CA MET A 332 2.41 -3.59 -14.23
C MET A 332 2.71 -4.31 -15.55
N SER A 333 3.94 -4.22 -16.03
CA SER A 333 4.35 -4.57 -17.38
C SER A 333 4.33 -6.08 -17.67
N GLY A 334 4.54 -6.91 -16.65
CA GLY A 334 4.37 -8.37 -16.70
C GLY A 334 2.92 -8.83 -16.65
N GLY A 335 1.97 -7.91 -16.36
CA GLY A 335 0.55 -8.18 -16.24
C GLY A 335 0.08 -8.35 -14.80
N ILE A 336 -1.17 -7.99 -14.52
CA ILE A 336 -1.85 -8.23 -13.25
C ILE A 336 -3.20 -8.87 -13.56
N SER A 337 -3.54 -9.98 -12.91
CA SER A 337 -4.85 -10.62 -13.14
C SER A 337 -5.41 -11.39 -11.96
N ASN A 338 -6.72 -11.62 -11.97
CA ASN A 338 -7.41 -12.43 -10.97
C ASN A 338 -7.15 -11.90 -9.54
N VAL A 339 -7.50 -10.64 -9.30
CA VAL A 339 -7.34 -9.99 -7.99
C VAL A 339 -8.70 -9.70 -7.39
N ILE A 340 -8.92 -10.14 -6.15
CA ILE A 340 -10.13 -9.86 -5.37
C ILE A 340 -9.74 -8.94 -4.21
N ILE A 341 -10.41 -7.79 -4.13
CA ILE A 341 -10.39 -6.88 -2.99
C ILE A 341 -11.75 -6.98 -2.33
N ARG A 342 -11.81 -7.35 -1.04
CA ARG A 342 -13.06 -7.38 -0.27
C ARG A 342 -12.90 -6.83 1.14
N ASP A 343 -13.95 -6.24 1.70
CA ASP A 343 -13.94 -5.71 3.07
C ASP A 343 -12.81 -4.68 3.30
N LEU A 344 -12.64 -3.73 2.37
CA LEU A 344 -11.63 -2.68 2.44
C LEU A 344 -12.19 -1.43 3.15
N HIS A 345 -11.48 -0.91 4.15
CA HIS A 345 -11.85 0.35 4.83
C HIS A 345 -10.73 1.38 4.77
N VAL A 346 -10.95 2.50 4.07
CA VAL A 346 -9.91 3.54 3.87
C VAL A 346 -10.43 4.91 4.31
N TRP A 347 -9.64 5.66 5.07
CA TRP A 347 -10.01 7.03 5.46
C TRP A 347 -8.88 8.03 5.28
N ASN A 348 -9.21 9.31 5.13
CA ASN A 348 -8.26 10.43 5.00
C ASN A 348 -7.19 10.23 3.89
N SER A 349 -7.53 9.45 2.85
CA SER A 349 -6.57 9.05 1.81
C SER A 349 -6.71 9.82 0.50
N ALA A 350 -5.68 9.76 -0.36
CA ALA A 350 -5.81 10.35 -1.70
C ALA A 350 -6.76 9.54 -2.59
N GLN A 351 -6.62 8.21 -2.60
CA GLN A 351 -7.51 7.29 -3.30
C GLN A 351 -7.88 6.09 -2.43
N ALA A 352 -9.07 5.52 -2.62
CA ALA A 352 -9.39 4.22 -2.00
C ALA A 352 -8.88 3.08 -2.89
N VAL A 353 -9.22 3.11 -4.18
CA VAL A 353 -8.64 2.20 -5.18
C VAL A 353 -8.11 2.99 -6.36
N ARG A 354 -6.91 2.64 -6.83
CA ARG A 354 -6.26 3.32 -7.94
C ARG A 354 -5.63 2.33 -8.92
N ILE A 355 -5.92 2.49 -10.21
CA ILE A 355 -5.18 1.85 -11.29
C ILE A 355 -4.22 2.89 -11.91
N LYS A 356 -2.93 2.56 -11.98
CA LYS A 356 -1.85 3.45 -12.41
C LYS A 356 -1.12 2.82 -13.58
N THR A 357 -0.99 3.52 -14.70
CA THR A 357 -0.17 3.07 -15.83
C THR A 357 0.12 4.24 -16.78
N ASP A 358 1.00 4.03 -17.75
CA ASP A 358 1.21 4.94 -18.88
C ASP A 358 1.65 4.17 -20.14
N VAL A 359 1.69 4.89 -21.27
CA VAL A 359 2.33 4.43 -22.50
C VAL A 359 3.76 3.99 -22.20
N GLY A 360 4.18 2.83 -22.69
CA GLY A 360 5.48 2.24 -22.36
C GLY A 360 5.39 1.07 -21.42
N ARG A 361 4.42 1.07 -20.51
CA ARG A 361 4.22 -0.05 -19.60
C ARG A 361 3.79 -1.32 -20.33
N GLY A 362 2.97 -1.20 -21.37
CA GLY A 362 2.35 -2.36 -22.01
C GLY A 362 1.56 -3.20 -21.00
N GLY A 363 1.67 -4.52 -21.11
CA GLY A 363 1.05 -5.45 -20.16
C GLY A 363 -0.47 -5.34 -20.11
N TYR A 364 -1.04 -5.78 -18.99
CA TYR A 364 -2.48 -5.78 -18.77
C TYR A 364 -2.86 -5.73 -17.28
N ILE A 365 -4.05 -5.25 -16.97
CA ILE A 365 -4.72 -5.42 -15.68
C ILE A 365 -6.11 -5.97 -15.97
N THR A 366 -6.42 -7.20 -15.56
CA THR A 366 -7.69 -7.83 -15.91
C THR A 366 -8.26 -8.80 -14.89
N ASN A 367 -9.57 -9.03 -14.94
CA ASN A 367 -10.31 -9.87 -13.99
C ASN A 367 -10.06 -9.43 -12.54
N ILE A 368 -10.49 -8.20 -12.25
CA ILE A 368 -10.37 -7.57 -10.94
C ILE A 368 -11.75 -7.47 -10.33
N THR A 369 -11.92 -7.94 -9.10
CA THR A 369 -13.15 -7.78 -8.32
C THR A 369 -12.86 -6.90 -7.11
N ILE A 370 -13.65 -5.84 -6.94
CA ILE A 370 -13.57 -4.88 -5.85
C ILE A 370 -14.94 -4.86 -5.19
N GLU A 371 -15.05 -5.37 -3.98
CA GLU A 371 -16.34 -5.53 -3.31
C GLU A 371 -16.32 -5.12 -1.84
N ASN A 372 -17.47 -4.71 -1.31
CA ASN A 372 -17.63 -4.27 0.08
C ASN A 372 -16.55 -3.28 0.54
N VAL A 373 -16.50 -2.12 -0.13
CA VAL A 373 -15.52 -1.07 0.16
C VAL A 373 -16.19 0.08 0.88
N ARG A 374 -15.65 0.46 2.03
CA ARG A 374 -16.05 1.66 2.77
C ARG A 374 -14.94 2.70 2.71
N MET A 375 -15.30 3.94 2.42
CA MET A 375 -14.33 5.03 2.37
C MET A 375 -14.84 6.36 2.94
N GLU A 376 -13.96 7.07 3.64
CA GLU A 376 -14.30 8.31 4.35
C GLU A 376 -13.25 9.39 4.11
N LYS A 377 -13.65 10.61 3.76
CA LYS A 377 -12.71 11.74 3.58
C LYS A 377 -11.61 11.46 2.55
N VAL A 378 -11.91 10.64 1.53
CA VAL A 378 -11.00 10.32 0.44
C VAL A 378 -11.03 11.41 -0.64
N LYS A 379 -9.88 11.74 -1.25
CA LYS A 379 -9.82 12.79 -2.28
C LYS A 379 -10.55 12.38 -3.56
N VAL A 380 -10.18 11.24 -4.14
CA VAL A 380 -10.85 10.63 -5.30
C VAL A 380 -11.13 9.16 -4.98
N PRO A 381 -12.39 8.71 -4.88
CA PRO A 381 -12.74 7.38 -4.37
C PRO A 381 -12.11 6.25 -5.20
N ILE A 382 -12.34 6.29 -6.52
CA ILE A 382 -11.83 5.31 -7.49
C ILE A 382 -11.18 6.10 -8.61
N ARG A 383 -9.93 5.74 -8.93
CA ARG A 383 -9.14 6.47 -9.92
C ARG A 383 -8.46 5.54 -10.91
N PHE A 384 -8.72 5.70 -12.20
CA PHE A 384 -7.84 5.15 -13.24
C PHE A 384 -7.01 6.33 -13.74
N SER A 385 -5.69 6.20 -13.60
CA SER A 385 -4.76 7.29 -13.79
C SER A 385 -3.73 6.99 -14.85
N ARG A 386 -3.62 7.94 -15.78
CA ARG A 386 -2.48 8.20 -16.65
C ARG A 386 -1.48 9.16 -15.99
N GLY A 387 -0.31 9.36 -16.58
CA GLY A 387 0.76 10.23 -16.09
C GLY A 387 1.76 9.54 -15.17
N ALA A 388 1.80 8.20 -15.17
CA ALA A 388 2.88 7.44 -14.55
C ALA A 388 4.00 7.22 -15.58
N ASP A 389 4.51 8.32 -16.12
CA ASP A 389 5.40 8.41 -17.28
C ASP A 389 6.89 8.34 -16.90
N ASP A 390 7.20 7.91 -15.67
CA ASP A 390 8.55 7.55 -15.30
C ASP A 390 8.92 6.22 -15.95
N HIS A 391 10.03 6.19 -16.68
CA HIS A 391 10.50 4.99 -17.39
C HIS A 391 11.85 4.51 -16.88
N SER A 392 12.08 3.21 -17.03
CA SER A 392 13.32 2.56 -16.58
C SER A 392 14.55 3.18 -17.26
N ASP A 393 14.47 3.36 -18.57
CA ASP A 393 15.44 4.06 -19.38
C ASP A 393 14.76 4.65 -20.62
N ASP A 394 15.52 5.29 -21.51
CA ASP A 394 15.00 5.88 -22.75
C ASP A 394 14.65 4.86 -23.85
N LYS A 395 14.80 3.55 -23.60
CA LYS A 395 14.58 2.47 -24.57
C LYS A 395 13.22 1.79 -24.43
N TYR A 396 12.36 2.27 -23.53
CA TYR A 396 11.01 1.76 -23.40
C TYR A 396 10.21 1.86 -24.72
N ASP A 397 9.30 0.93 -24.93
CA ASP A 397 8.49 0.88 -26.13
C ASP A 397 7.34 1.90 -26.07
N ARG A 398 7.53 3.05 -26.74
CA ARG A 398 6.51 4.12 -26.82
C ARG A 398 5.21 3.72 -27.55
N SER A 399 5.15 2.54 -28.14
CA SER A 399 3.93 1.97 -28.72
C SER A 399 3.25 0.95 -27.82
N ALA A 400 3.88 0.56 -26.70
CA ALA A 400 3.33 -0.40 -25.76
C ALA A 400 2.21 0.24 -24.92
N LEU A 401 0.97 0.04 -25.38
CA LEU A 401 -0.22 0.49 -24.68
C LEU A 401 -0.69 -0.55 -23.65
N PRO A 402 -1.02 -0.13 -22.42
CA PRO A 402 -1.60 -1.00 -21.41
C PRO A 402 -3.04 -1.38 -21.75
N LYS A 403 -3.43 -2.63 -21.45
CA LYS A 403 -4.80 -3.10 -21.57
C LYS A 403 -5.45 -3.22 -20.20
N ILE A 404 -6.59 -2.58 -19.98
CA ILE A 404 -7.35 -2.70 -18.74
C ILE A 404 -8.77 -3.16 -19.09
N SER A 405 -9.18 -4.29 -18.52
CA SER A 405 -10.49 -4.88 -18.80
C SER A 405 -11.01 -5.80 -17.72
N ASP A 406 -12.31 -6.09 -17.72
CA ASP A 406 -12.96 -6.98 -16.75
C ASP A 406 -12.70 -6.57 -15.28
N VAL A 407 -13.11 -5.34 -14.96
CA VAL A 407 -13.01 -4.80 -13.59
C VAL A 407 -14.42 -4.65 -13.03
N ARG A 408 -14.76 -5.43 -12.01
CA ARG A 408 -16.05 -5.41 -11.31
C ARG A 408 -15.89 -4.67 -10.00
N ILE A 409 -16.72 -3.64 -9.79
CA ILE A 409 -16.72 -2.79 -8.60
C ILE A 409 -18.13 -2.81 -8.04
N ARG A 410 -18.30 -3.40 -6.85
CA ARG A 410 -19.63 -3.57 -6.26
C ARG A 410 -19.68 -3.27 -4.77
N ASP A 411 -20.86 -2.91 -4.28
CA ASP A 411 -21.13 -2.74 -2.85
C ASP A 411 -20.15 -1.73 -2.22
N VAL A 412 -20.08 -0.53 -2.81
CA VAL A 412 -19.14 0.53 -2.40
C VAL A 412 -19.88 1.68 -1.75
N VAL A 413 -19.44 2.10 -0.56
CA VAL A 413 -19.98 3.26 0.15
C VAL A 413 -18.88 4.28 0.43
N GLY A 414 -19.08 5.51 -0.03
CA GLY A 414 -18.17 6.63 0.19
C GLY A 414 -18.87 7.84 0.82
N VAL A 415 -18.21 8.47 1.80
CA VAL A 415 -18.72 9.67 2.49
C VAL A 415 -17.62 10.74 2.61
N ASP A 416 -18.00 12.02 2.57
CA ASP A 416 -17.12 13.19 2.72
C ASP A 416 -15.99 13.26 1.67
N LEU A 417 -16.30 12.86 0.44
CA LEU A 417 -15.33 12.80 -0.65
C LEU A 417 -14.95 14.19 -1.16
N GLN A 418 -13.73 14.39 -1.63
CA GLN A 418 -13.38 15.69 -2.25
C GLN A 418 -13.91 15.81 -3.68
N ARG A 419 -13.79 14.74 -4.47
CA ARG A 419 -14.23 14.66 -5.88
C ARG A 419 -14.96 13.35 -6.16
N ALA A 420 -15.72 13.32 -7.25
CA ALA A 420 -16.26 12.10 -7.84
C ALA A 420 -15.14 11.21 -8.44
N PRO A 421 -15.43 9.95 -8.82
CA PRO A 421 -14.49 9.09 -9.54
C PRO A 421 -13.88 9.75 -10.78
N MET A 422 -12.63 9.40 -11.07
CA MET A 422 -11.89 9.87 -12.23
C MET A 422 -11.29 8.69 -12.98
N LEU A 423 -11.79 8.40 -14.17
CA LEU A 423 -11.46 7.21 -14.95
C LEU A 423 -10.86 7.63 -16.28
N GLU A 424 -9.53 7.70 -16.35
CA GLU A 424 -8.82 8.17 -17.53
C GLU A 424 -7.95 7.05 -18.11
N ALA A 425 -8.20 6.69 -19.36
CA ALA A 425 -7.26 5.86 -20.10
C ALA A 425 -6.03 6.66 -20.51
N VAL A 426 -4.91 5.97 -20.65
CA VAL A 426 -3.70 6.58 -21.22
C VAL A 426 -3.94 6.96 -22.68
N HIS A 427 -3.19 7.94 -23.18
CA HIS A 427 -3.38 8.41 -24.55
C HIS A 427 -3.23 7.28 -25.57
N GLY A 428 -4.23 7.11 -26.44
CA GLY A 428 -4.27 6.05 -27.46
C GLY A 428 -4.82 4.71 -26.98
N ALA A 429 -5.01 4.49 -25.67
CA ALA A 429 -5.64 3.30 -25.13
C ALA A 429 -7.16 3.47 -24.95
N VAL A 430 -7.86 2.34 -24.90
CA VAL A 430 -9.28 2.25 -24.54
C VAL A 430 -9.41 1.14 -23.50
N TYR A 431 -10.11 1.43 -22.40
CA TYR A 431 -10.38 0.45 -21.35
C TYR A 431 -11.87 0.08 -21.39
N GLU A 432 -12.17 -1.21 -21.34
CA GLU A 432 -13.53 -1.72 -21.56
C GLU A 432 -13.88 -2.81 -20.55
N GLY A 433 -15.17 -3.11 -20.39
CA GLY A 433 -15.59 -4.14 -19.45
C GLY A 433 -15.39 -3.71 -17.99
N ILE A 434 -15.68 -2.43 -17.69
CA ILE A 434 -15.72 -1.91 -16.32
C ILE A 434 -17.17 -1.96 -15.82
N CYS A 435 -17.42 -2.61 -14.69
CA CYS A 435 -18.76 -2.77 -14.14
C CYS A 435 -18.84 -2.11 -12.77
N PHE A 436 -19.80 -1.20 -12.59
CA PHE A 436 -20.14 -0.62 -11.28
C PHE A 436 -21.52 -1.11 -10.84
N ARG A 437 -21.64 -1.60 -9.61
CA ARG A 437 -22.92 -2.08 -9.06
C ARG A 437 -23.12 -1.67 -7.60
N ASN A 438 -24.28 -1.15 -7.25
CA ASN A 438 -24.58 -0.79 -5.85
C ASN A 438 -23.48 0.10 -5.23
N VAL A 439 -23.26 1.26 -5.85
CA VAL A 439 -22.22 2.21 -5.45
C VAL A 439 -22.88 3.49 -4.97
N SER A 440 -22.64 3.87 -3.71
CA SER A 440 -23.22 5.07 -3.10
C SER A 440 -22.12 5.99 -2.59
N LEU A 441 -21.90 7.09 -3.31
CA LEU A 441 -20.90 8.11 -3.01
C LEU A 441 -21.60 9.40 -2.62
N THR A 442 -21.52 9.76 -1.35
CA THR A 442 -22.28 10.88 -0.78
C THR A 442 -21.35 11.97 -0.27
N VAL A 443 -21.87 13.21 -0.20
CA VAL A 443 -21.16 14.39 0.32
C VAL A 443 -19.85 14.66 -0.45
N ILE A 444 -19.96 14.93 -1.76
CA ILE A 444 -18.83 15.30 -2.61
C ILE A 444 -18.61 16.81 -2.54
N LYS A 445 -17.51 17.24 -1.91
CA LYS A 445 -17.24 18.66 -1.59
C LYS A 445 -17.19 19.56 -2.82
N ARG A 446 -16.57 19.12 -3.92
CA ARG A 446 -16.47 19.93 -5.14
C ARG A 446 -17.72 19.86 -6.03
N GLN A 447 -18.77 19.14 -5.64
CA GLN A 447 -19.96 18.88 -6.47
C GLN A 447 -19.64 18.43 -7.91
N ASP A 448 -18.44 17.86 -8.10
CA ASP A 448 -17.93 17.42 -9.39
C ASP A 448 -18.76 16.22 -9.89
N ARG A 449 -18.97 16.14 -11.20
CA ARG A 449 -19.45 14.92 -11.86
C ARG A 449 -18.30 13.93 -12.01
N TRP A 450 -18.63 12.66 -12.27
CA TRP A 450 -17.64 11.68 -12.67
C TRP A 450 -16.90 12.20 -13.92
N HIS A 451 -15.59 11.97 -13.96
CA HIS A 451 -14.76 12.26 -15.13
C HIS A 451 -14.37 10.93 -15.78
N CYS A 452 -14.71 10.74 -17.05
CA CYS A 452 -14.38 9.54 -17.80
C CYS A 452 -13.75 9.95 -19.14
N GLU A 453 -12.67 9.27 -19.53
CA GLU A 453 -12.00 9.51 -20.81
C GLU A 453 -11.51 8.17 -21.36
N SER A 454 -12.15 7.68 -22.41
CA SER A 454 -11.84 6.39 -23.06
C SER A 454 -11.88 5.17 -22.12
N VAL A 455 -12.77 5.21 -21.12
CA VAL A 455 -13.06 4.10 -20.21
C VAL A 455 -14.56 3.79 -20.28
N TYR A 456 -14.90 2.57 -20.68
CA TYR A 456 -16.26 2.16 -21.02
C TYR A 456 -16.73 0.97 -20.20
N GLY A 457 -18.04 0.91 -19.97
CA GLY A 457 -18.59 -0.08 -19.07
C GLY A 457 -20.10 -0.04 -18.88
N GLU A 458 -20.54 -0.64 -17.78
CA GLU A 458 -21.92 -0.67 -17.35
C GLU A 458 -22.03 -0.27 -15.87
N ALA A 459 -23.13 0.38 -15.50
CA ALA A 459 -23.39 0.80 -14.14
C ALA A 459 -24.83 0.52 -13.71
N HIS A 460 -25.00 -0.08 -12.53
CA HIS A 460 -26.30 -0.42 -11.93
C HIS A 460 -26.37 0.08 -10.48
N ASP A 461 -27.44 0.79 -10.12
CA ASP A 461 -27.64 1.31 -8.77
C ASP A 461 -26.44 2.14 -8.27
N VAL A 462 -26.00 3.09 -9.09
CA VAL A 462 -24.84 3.96 -8.82
C VAL A 462 -25.29 5.39 -8.56
N LEU A 463 -24.86 5.96 -7.43
CA LEU A 463 -25.09 7.34 -7.03
C LEU A 463 -23.76 8.01 -6.61
N PRO A 464 -23.44 9.23 -7.10
CA PRO A 464 -24.18 9.98 -8.13
C PRO A 464 -24.05 9.31 -9.50
N ALA A 465 -24.90 9.72 -10.45
CA ALA A 465 -24.93 9.12 -11.79
C ALA A 465 -23.54 9.18 -12.47
N PRO A 466 -23.09 8.06 -13.09
CA PRO A 466 -21.80 7.99 -13.76
C PRO A 466 -21.81 8.71 -15.12
N CYS A 467 -20.66 8.69 -15.81
CA CYS A 467 -20.49 9.27 -17.14
C CYS A 467 -21.35 8.55 -18.22
N GLU A 468 -21.43 9.12 -19.43
CA GLU A 468 -22.25 8.57 -20.51
C GLU A 468 -21.69 7.25 -21.05
N GLU A 469 -20.38 7.06 -20.93
CA GLU A 469 -19.61 5.85 -21.27
C GLU A 469 -20.03 4.62 -20.46
N PHE A 470 -20.82 4.82 -19.40
CA PHE A 470 -21.40 3.78 -18.56
C PHE A 470 -22.92 3.65 -18.72
N ARG A 471 -23.52 4.36 -19.69
CA ARG A 471 -24.95 4.25 -19.99
C ARG A 471 -25.24 3.02 -20.85
N ARG A 472 -26.31 2.32 -20.49
CA ARG A 472 -26.81 1.10 -21.12
C ARG A 472 -27.09 1.30 -22.63
N ASN A 473 -26.33 0.61 -23.49
CA ASN A 473 -26.74 0.33 -24.87
C ASN A 473 -27.31 -1.08 -24.93
N GLY A 474 -28.65 -1.19 -24.94
CA GLY A 474 -29.38 -2.42 -24.67
C GLY A 474 -28.89 -3.68 -25.40
N SER A 475 -28.33 -4.61 -24.64
CA SER A 475 -28.44 -6.06 -24.77
C SER A 475 -27.95 -6.69 -23.45
N SER A 476 -28.20 -7.99 -23.24
CA SER A 476 -27.84 -8.78 -22.04
C SER A 476 -26.58 -8.30 -21.30
N SER A 477 -26.77 -7.85 -20.05
CA SER A 477 -25.74 -7.22 -19.21
C SER A 477 -24.99 -8.27 -18.39
N TRP A 478 -23.70 -8.49 -18.69
CA TRP A 478 -22.80 -9.30 -17.86
C TRP A 478 -22.62 -8.69 -16.46
N CYS A 479 -22.83 -7.38 -16.32
CA CYS A 479 -22.77 -6.62 -15.07
C CYS A 479 -24.05 -6.76 -14.21
N GLY A 480 -25.20 -7.12 -14.80
CA GLY A 480 -26.48 -7.25 -14.11
C GLY A 480 -26.71 -8.59 -13.40
N HIS A 481 -25.95 -9.63 -13.76
CA HIS A 481 -26.06 -10.99 -13.18
C HIS A 481 -24.88 -11.40 -12.30
N SER A 482 -23.83 -10.57 -12.20
CA SER A 482 -22.57 -10.88 -11.50
C SER A 482 -22.45 -10.27 -10.11
#